data_AF-A0A813DAK2-F1
#
_entry.id   AF-A0A813DAK2-F1
#
_cell.length_a   1.000
_cell.length_b   1.000
_cell.length_c   1.000
_cell.angle_alpha   90.00
_cell.angle_beta   90.00
_cell.angle_gamma   90.00
#
_symmetry.space_group_name_H-M   'P 1'
#
loop_
_entity.id
_entity.type
_entity.pdbx_description
1 polymer ?
#
loop_
_entity_poly.entity_id
_entity_poly.type
_entity_poly.pdbx_seq_one_letter_code
_entity_poly.pdbx_strand_id
1 'polypeptide(L)'
;PVMDEDPKMAIFFVAFVGLGVFVFWNLITAIIVENASKIAQDDDSTKAKEMEFEKKRDLQALASLFLEIDTDGSGQLSAEEFFEALRNKKVVTMLEILEIQHEELHDTWTVLDDGDGLLTIKEFTSGIRRMRGQAKAKDIADAIKRIRHATASTQKLVQESDIFAEALQGLETECSRISDDTSRMLGLFHEMYHRLNTHCETLNKQDKQREYERKLAIKNAEEAELEEDPTSDAGFSPSKGFSSSFDMTSPSKTGPT
;
A
#
# COMPACT_ATOMS: atom_id res chain seq x y z
N PRO A 1 -2.72 66.55 -80.34
CA PRO A 1 -3.38 67.85 -80.60
C PRO A 1 -4.73 68.11 -79.88
N VAL A 2 -5.13 67.36 -78.84
CA VAL A 2 -6.15 67.81 -77.84
C VAL A 2 -5.55 67.94 -76.44
N MET A 3 -4.42 67.26 -76.17
CA MET A 3 -3.69 67.39 -74.89
C MET A 3 -2.75 68.60 -74.82
N ASP A 4 -2.42 69.21 -75.97
CA ASP A 4 -1.51 70.35 -76.03
C ASP A 4 -2.21 71.69 -75.75
N GLU A 5 -3.55 71.73 -75.85
CA GLU A 5 -4.35 72.95 -75.67
C GLU A 5 -4.80 73.17 -74.22
N ASP A 6 -5.00 72.10 -73.43
CA ASP A 6 -5.39 72.20 -72.02
C ASP A 6 -4.72 71.12 -71.15
N PRO A 7 -3.70 71.47 -70.31
CA PRO A 7 -2.97 70.51 -69.49
C PRO A 7 -3.85 69.79 -68.44
N LYS A 8 -5.02 70.34 -68.13
CA LYS A 8 -6.02 69.73 -67.23
C LYS A 8 -6.63 68.46 -67.82
N MET A 9 -6.80 68.39 -69.15
CA MET A 9 -7.35 67.21 -69.83
C MET A 9 -6.34 66.05 -69.83
N ALA A 10 -5.04 66.36 -69.94
CA ALA A 10 -3.99 65.35 -69.79
C ALA A 10 -3.97 64.76 -68.37
N ILE A 11 -4.08 65.60 -67.33
CA ILE A 11 -4.16 65.14 -65.94
C ILE A 11 -5.41 64.27 -65.72
N PHE A 12 -6.56 64.68 -66.25
CA PHE A 12 -7.79 63.89 -66.18
C PHE A 12 -7.63 62.52 -66.85
N PHE A 13 -7.02 62.46 -68.04
CA PHE A 13 -6.81 61.22 -68.77
C PHE A 13 -5.83 60.29 -68.05
N VAL A 14 -4.72 60.82 -67.52
CA VAL A 14 -3.75 60.06 -66.72
C VAL A 14 -4.40 59.54 -65.44
N ALA A 15 -5.20 60.35 -64.75
CA ALA A 15 -5.93 59.92 -63.56
C ALA A 15 -6.97 58.83 -63.89
N PHE A 16 -7.69 58.97 -65.00
CA PHE A 16 -8.67 57.99 -65.46
C PHE A 16 -8.03 56.65 -65.81
N VAL A 17 -6.95 56.66 -66.59
CA VAL A 17 -6.21 55.44 -66.95
C VAL A 17 -5.53 54.84 -65.72
N GLY A 18 -4.91 55.67 -64.87
CA GLY A 18 -4.28 55.22 -63.64
C GLY A 18 -5.26 54.56 -62.67
N LEU A 19 -6.45 55.14 -62.51
CA LEU A 19 -7.53 54.57 -61.70
C LEU A 19 -8.03 53.25 -62.31
N GLY A 20 -8.19 53.18 -63.62
CA GLY A 20 -8.57 51.95 -64.32
C GLY A 20 -7.58 50.81 -64.12
N VAL A 21 -6.28 51.09 -64.29
CA VAL A 21 -5.20 50.11 -64.06
C VAL A 21 -5.14 49.68 -62.60
N PHE A 22 -5.31 50.63 -61.66
CA PHE A 22 -5.33 50.32 -60.23
C PHE A 22 -6.49 49.39 -59.85
N VAL A 23 -7.71 49.69 -60.33
CA VAL A 23 -8.88 48.83 -60.11
C VAL A 23 -8.67 47.45 -60.71
N PHE A 24 -8.12 47.37 -61.91
CA PHE A 24 -7.83 46.10 -62.58
C PHE A 24 -6.80 45.26 -61.81
N TRP A 25 -5.73 45.88 -61.32
CA TRP A 25 -4.71 45.19 -60.52
C TRP A 25 -5.28 44.64 -59.21
N ASN A 26 -6.15 45.41 -58.56
CA ASN A 26 -6.84 44.97 -57.34
C ASN A 26 -7.79 43.80 -57.61
N LEU A 27 -8.51 43.81 -58.74
CA LEU A 27 -9.39 42.71 -59.15
C LEU A 27 -8.60 41.42 -59.39
N ILE A 28 -7.50 41.50 -60.14
CA ILE A 28 -6.63 40.35 -60.38
C ILE A 28 -6.07 39.80 -59.07
N THR A 29 -5.58 40.69 -58.20
CA THR A 29 -5.03 40.30 -56.90
C THR A 29 -6.08 39.58 -56.06
N ALA A 30 -7.33 40.07 -56.04
CA ALA A 30 -8.41 39.42 -55.31
C ALA A 30 -8.69 37.98 -55.81
N ILE A 31 -8.73 37.78 -57.14
CA ILE A 31 -8.95 36.45 -57.73
C ILE A 31 -7.80 35.50 -57.40
N ILE A 32 -6.55 35.98 -57.46
CA ILE A 32 -5.38 35.17 -57.12
C ILE A 32 -5.41 34.77 -55.64
N VAL A 33 -5.73 35.70 -54.74
CA VAL A 33 -5.84 35.43 -53.30
C VAL A 33 -6.96 34.42 -53.02
N GLU A 34 -8.12 34.55 -53.68
CA GLU A 34 -9.22 33.60 -53.52
C GLU A 34 -8.83 32.19 -53.98
N ASN A 35 -8.17 32.08 -55.15
CA ASN A 35 -7.70 30.80 -55.66
C ASN A 35 -6.60 30.20 -54.78
N ALA A 36 -5.64 31.00 -54.31
CA ALA A 36 -4.59 30.55 -53.40
C ALA A 36 -5.18 30.07 -52.06
N SER A 37 -6.18 30.79 -51.53
CA SER A 37 -6.87 30.39 -50.30
C SER A 37 -7.68 29.12 -50.46
N LYS A 38 -8.32 28.90 -51.61
CA LYS A 38 -9.05 27.66 -51.93
C LYS A 38 -8.11 26.46 -52.01
N ILE A 39 -6.99 26.59 -52.72
CA ILE A 39 -5.97 25.52 -52.81
C ILE A 39 -5.45 25.16 -51.41
N ALA A 40 -5.14 26.15 -50.57
CA ALA A 40 -4.68 25.90 -49.22
C ALA A 40 -5.72 25.14 -48.36
N GLN A 41 -7.01 25.50 -48.47
CA GLN A 41 -8.09 24.82 -47.74
C GLN A 41 -8.36 23.40 -48.26
N ASP A 42 -8.34 23.21 -49.58
CA ASP A 42 -8.55 21.90 -50.19
C ASP A 42 -7.41 20.94 -49.85
N ASP A 43 -6.16 21.42 -49.82
CA ASP A 43 -5.00 20.63 -49.39
C ASP A 43 -5.13 20.16 -47.95
N ASP A 44 -5.56 21.03 -47.03
CA ASP A 44 -5.77 20.67 -45.63
C ASP A 44 -6.89 19.63 -45.47
N SER A 45 -8.00 19.81 -46.19
CA SER A 45 -9.13 18.88 -46.13
C SER A 45 -8.83 17.53 -46.77
N THR A 46 -8.02 17.50 -47.84
CA THR A 46 -7.62 16.29 -48.54
C THR A 46 -6.61 15.49 -47.70
N LYS A 47 -5.61 16.16 -47.13
CA LYS A 47 -4.66 15.53 -46.19
C LYS A 47 -5.36 14.97 -44.96
N ALA A 48 -6.35 15.67 -44.41
CA ALA A 48 -7.14 15.17 -43.29
C ALA A 48 -7.91 13.88 -43.65
N LYS A 49 -8.56 13.85 -44.81
CA LYS A 49 -9.28 12.67 -45.31
C LYS A 49 -8.35 11.49 -45.59
N GLU A 50 -7.21 11.74 -46.19
CA GLU A 50 -6.20 10.71 -46.50
C GLU A 50 -5.66 10.08 -45.20
N MET A 51 -5.31 10.90 -44.20
CA MET A 51 -4.91 10.40 -42.88
C MET A 51 -6.01 9.61 -42.17
N GLU A 52 -7.29 9.97 -42.33
CA GLU A 52 -8.40 9.18 -41.76
C GLU A 52 -8.60 7.85 -42.48
N PHE A 53 -8.44 7.82 -43.80
CA PHE A 53 -8.55 6.61 -44.60
C PHE A 53 -7.44 5.63 -44.26
N GLU A 54 -6.20 6.11 -44.17
CA GLU A 54 -5.06 5.29 -43.73
C GLU A 54 -5.28 4.69 -42.34
N LYS A 55 -5.70 5.50 -41.36
CA LYS A 55 -6.04 5.01 -40.02
C LYS A 55 -7.12 3.94 -40.02
N LYS A 56 -8.17 4.11 -40.82
CA LYS A 56 -9.25 3.11 -40.92
C LYS A 56 -8.74 1.81 -41.54
N ARG A 57 -7.93 1.89 -42.59
CA ARG A 57 -7.33 0.73 -43.23
C ARG A 57 -6.42 -0.03 -42.26
N ASP A 58 -5.59 0.69 -41.51
CA ASP A 58 -4.71 0.11 -40.50
C ASP A 58 -5.49 -0.56 -39.37
N LEU A 59 -6.55 0.08 -38.86
CA LEU A 59 -7.41 -0.49 -37.84
C LEU A 59 -8.14 -1.74 -38.34
N GLN A 60 -8.58 -1.77 -39.61
CA GLN A 60 -9.18 -2.96 -40.21
C GLN A 60 -8.17 -4.09 -40.34
N ALA A 61 -6.95 -3.81 -40.82
CA ALA A 61 -5.89 -4.80 -40.93
C ALA A 61 -5.52 -5.39 -39.55
N LEU A 62 -5.38 -4.54 -38.53
CA LEU A 62 -5.12 -4.97 -37.16
C LEU A 62 -6.26 -5.79 -36.57
N ALA A 63 -7.51 -5.41 -36.82
CA ALA A 63 -8.66 -6.18 -36.35
C ALA A 63 -8.74 -7.56 -37.03
N SER A 64 -8.46 -7.63 -38.33
CA SER A 64 -8.38 -8.92 -39.06
C SER A 64 -7.23 -9.79 -38.55
N LEU A 65 -6.09 -9.18 -38.22
CA LEU A 65 -4.96 -9.89 -37.62
C LEU A 65 -5.32 -10.43 -36.23
N PHE A 66 -5.97 -9.62 -35.39
CA PHE A 66 -6.43 -10.02 -34.06
C PHE A 66 -7.33 -11.26 -34.14
N LEU A 67 -8.32 -11.25 -35.04
CA LEU A 67 -9.22 -12.38 -35.28
C LEU A 67 -8.51 -13.64 -35.81
N GLU A 68 -7.34 -13.49 -36.42
CA GLU A 68 -6.55 -14.63 -36.91
C GLU A 68 -5.67 -15.23 -35.81
N ILE A 69 -5.35 -14.46 -34.77
CA ILE A 69 -4.57 -14.89 -33.60
C ILE A 69 -5.49 -15.47 -32.51
N ASP A 70 -6.68 -14.88 -32.33
CA ASP A 70 -7.72 -15.30 -31.38
C ASP A 70 -8.35 -16.63 -31.84
N THR A 71 -7.71 -17.75 -31.49
CA THR A 71 -8.15 -19.07 -31.93
C THR A 71 -9.34 -19.60 -31.14
N ASP A 72 -9.45 -19.18 -29.88
CA ASP A 72 -10.52 -19.60 -28.98
C ASP A 72 -11.78 -18.71 -29.09
N GLY A 73 -11.66 -17.54 -29.74
CA GLY A 73 -12.74 -16.59 -29.96
C GLY A 73 -13.16 -15.87 -28.68
N SER A 74 -12.27 -15.79 -27.69
CA SER A 74 -12.53 -15.16 -26.40
C SER A 74 -12.64 -13.63 -26.51
N GLY A 75 -12.13 -13.05 -27.60
CA GLY A 75 -12.03 -11.60 -27.79
C GLY A 75 -10.85 -10.98 -27.04
N GLN A 76 -9.94 -11.82 -26.52
CA GLN A 76 -8.69 -11.45 -25.85
C GLN A 76 -7.60 -12.41 -26.34
N LEU A 77 -6.34 -12.00 -26.31
CA LEU A 77 -5.22 -12.88 -26.67
C LEU A 77 -4.44 -13.24 -25.42
N SER A 78 -4.30 -14.53 -25.17
CA SER A 78 -3.36 -15.05 -24.18
C SER A 78 -1.92 -14.95 -24.66
N ALA A 79 -0.96 -15.03 -23.74
CA ALA A 79 0.47 -15.05 -24.08
C ALA A 79 0.78 -16.22 -25.01
N GLU A 80 0.20 -17.39 -24.71
CA GLU A 80 0.35 -18.60 -25.49
C GLU A 80 -0.11 -18.41 -26.93
N GLU A 81 -1.31 -17.87 -27.15
CA GLU A 81 -1.86 -17.60 -28.49
C GLU A 81 -1.02 -16.59 -29.26
N PHE A 82 -0.56 -15.52 -28.60
CA PHE A 82 0.28 -14.52 -29.22
C PHE A 82 1.61 -15.11 -29.68
N PHE A 83 2.32 -15.84 -28.82
CA PHE A 83 3.61 -16.46 -29.17
C PHE A 83 3.45 -17.62 -30.17
N GLU A 84 2.35 -18.36 -30.12
CA GLU A 84 2.05 -19.39 -31.12
C GLU A 84 1.77 -18.77 -32.49
N ALA A 85 1.05 -17.65 -32.53
CA ALA A 85 0.79 -16.93 -33.76
C ALA A 85 2.06 -16.32 -34.38
N LEU A 86 3.06 -15.94 -33.58
CA LEU A 86 4.38 -15.53 -34.10
C LEU A 86 5.13 -16.66 -34.84
N ARG A 87 4.73 -17.93 -34.66
CA ARG A 87 5.26 -19.05 -35.47
C ARG A 87 4.59 -19.15 -36.83
N ASN A 88 3.41 -18.55 -37.00
CA ASN A 88 2.70 -18.50 -38.27
C ASN A 88 3.29 -17.41 -39.16
N LYS A 89 3.90 -17.83 -40.28
CA LYS A 89 4.53 -16.93 -41.26
C LYS A 89 3.55 -15.86 -41.78
N LYS A 90 2.26 -16.16 -41.87
CA LYS A 90 1.25 -15.20 -42.33
C LYS A 90 1.07 -14.04 -41.33
N VAL A 91 1.03 -14.35 -40.03
CA VAL A 91 0.94 -13.34 -38.96
C VAL A 91 2.19 -12.47 -38.92
N VAL A 92 3.38 -13.09 -39.00
CA VAL A 92 4.66 -12.35 -39.06
C VAL A 92 4.71 -11.42 -40.27
N THR A 93 4.31 -11.89 -41.46
CA THR A 93 4.27 -11.07 -42.67
C THR A 93 3.31 -9.88 -42.50
N MET A 94 2.17 -10.07 -41.83
CA MET A 94 1.22 -8.98 -41.57
C MET A 94 1.77 -7.96 -40.56
N LEU A 95 2.51 -8.41 -39.54
CA LEU A 95 3.20 -7.53 -38.58
C LEU A 95 4.34 -6.74 -39.26
N GLU A 96 5.06 -7.34 -40.20
CA GLU A 96 6.07 -6.64 -41.01
C GLU A 96 5.44 -5.58 -41.92
N ILE A 97 4.27 -5.86 -42.52
CA ILE A 97 3.49 -4.86 -43.29
C ILE A 97 3.04 -3.70 -42.41
N LEU A 98 2.81 -3.96 -41.12
CA LEU A 98 2.52 -2.96 -40.10
C LEU A 98 3.79 -2.29 -39.53
N GLU A 99 4.94 -2.47 -40.18
CA GLU A 99 6.24 -1.89 -39.85
C GLU A 99 6.76 -2.26 -38.45
N ILE A 100 6.33 -3.40 -37.90
CA ILE A 100 6.93 -3.96 -36.68
C ILE A 100 8.09 -4.87 -37.07
N GLN A 101 9.27 -4.59 -36.53
CA GLN A 101 10.47 -5.39 -36.81
C GLN A 101 10.44 -6.72 -36.07
N HIS A 102 10.99 -7.76 -36.69
CA HIS A 102 11.05 -9.12 -36.11
C HIS A 102 11.74 -9.16 -34.75
N GLU A 103 12.75 -8.31 -34.57
CA GLU A 103 13.53 -8.18 -33.33
C GLU A 103 12.71 -7.59 -32.17
N GLU A 104 11.67 -6.80 -32.48
CA GLU A 104 10.79 -6.16 -31.49
C GLU A 104 9.61 -7.06 -31.09
N LEU A 105 9.36 -8.18 -31.82
CA LEU A 105 8.18 -9.04 -31.62
C LEU A 105 8.12 -9.70 -30.24
N HIS A 106 9.29 -10.02 -29.67
CA HIS A 106 9.35 -10.64 -28.34
C HIS A 106 9.08 -9.62 -27.22
N ASP A 107 9.53 -8.38 -27.40
CA ASP A 107 9.29 -7.28 -26.45
C ASP A 107 7.91 -6.66 -26.65
N THR A 108 7.28 -6.91 -27.80
CA THR A 108 5.93 -6.42 -28.14
C THR A 108 4.93 -6.86 -27.08
N TRP A 109 4.97 -8.13 -26.63
CA TRP A 109 4.05 -8.61 -25.59
C TRP A 109 4.10 -7.73 -24.33
N THR A 110 5.31 -7.47 -23.81
CA THR A 110 5.53 -6.66 -22.60
C THR A 110 5.11 -5.20 -22.78
N VAL A 111 5.15 -4.68 -24.00
CA VAL A 111 4.73 -3.31 -24.31
C VAL A 111 3.21 -3.20 -24.49
N LEU A 112 2.58 -4.25 -25.01
CA LEU A 112 1.14 -4.28 -25.26
C LEU A 112 0.34 -4.59 -23.98
N ASP A 113 0.84 -5.49 -23.14
CA ASP A 113 0.16 -5.98 -21.93
C ASP A 113 0.15 -4.91 -20.82
N ASP A 114 -0.99 -4.74 -20.16
CA ASP A 114 -1.13 -3.82 -19.03
C ASP A 114 -0.87 -4.50 -17.66
N GLY A 115 -0.54 -5.79 -17.71
CA GLY A 115 -0.10 -6.59 -16.58
C GLY A 115 -1.16 -7.55 -16.05
N ASP A 116 -2.31 -7.67 -16.73
CA ASP A 116 -3.31 -8.70 -16.45
C ASP A 116 -3.02 -10.03 -17.18
N GLY A 117 -2.06 -10.02 -18.11
CA GLY A 117 -1.63 -11.19 -18.88
C GLY A 117 -2.56 -11.52 -20.05
N LEU A 118 -3.48 -10.63 -20.42
CA LEU A 118 -4.44 -10.79 -21.50
C LEU A 118 -4.47 -9.54 -22.38
N LEU A 119 -4.34 -9.71 -23.69
CA LEU A 119 -4.40 -8.58 -24.62
C LEU A 119 -5.80 -8.43 -25.20
N THR A 120 -6.52 -7.38 -24.81
CA THR A 120 -7.75 -7.01 -25.51
C THR A 120 -7.45 -6.42 -26.89
N ILE A 121 -8.45 -6.44 -27.78
CA ILE A 121 -8.34 -5.79 -29.10
C ILE A 121 -7.94 -4.32 -29.00
N LYS A 122 -8.29 -3.63 -27.90
CA LYS A 122 -7.93 -2.23 -27.68
C LYS A 122 -6.47 -2.07 -27.30
N GLU A 123 -5.93 -2.91 -26.39
CA GLU A 123 -4.49 -2.92 -26.09
C GLU A 123 -3.70 -3.24 -27.35
N PHE A 124 -4.06 -4.32 -28.05
CA PHE A 124 -3.36 -4.78 -29.24
C PHE A 124 -3.30 -3.70 -30.33
N THR A 125 -4.46 -3.14 -30.72
CA THR A 125 -4.52 -2.11 -31.77
C THR A 125 -3.84 -0.80 -31.36
N SER A 126 -4.00 -0.38 -30.11
CA SER A 126 -3.44 0.88 -29.61
C SER A 126 -1.93 0.79 -29.40
N GLY A 127 -1.45 -0.34 -28.90
CA GLY A 127 -0.05 -0.58 -28.62
C GLY A 127 0.75 -0.79 -29.91
N ILE A 128 0.24 -1.56 -30.89
CA ILE A 128 0.89 -1.67 -32.20
C ILE A 128 0.97 -0.30 -32.90
N ARG A 129 -0.10 0.49 -32.83
CA ARG A 129 -0.10 1.84 -33.41
C ARG A 129 0.87 2.80 -32.70
N ARG A 130 1.18 2.56 -31.42
CA ARG A 130 2.21 3.29 -30.68
C ARG A 130 3.62 2.85 -31.08
N MET A 131 3.82 1.58 -31.37
CA MET A 131 5.10 1.03 -31.81
C MET A 131 5.46 1.45 -33.24
N ARG A 132 4.47 1.51 -34.14
CA ARG A 132 4.63 1.89 -35.56
C ARG A 132 5.10 3.35 -35.80
N GLY A 133 5.22 4.19 -34.78
CA GLY A 133 5.48 5.61 -34.97
C GLY A 133 6.37 6.26 -33.91
N GLN A 134 6.89 7.44 -34.24
CA GLN A 134 7.54 8.30 -33.25
C GLN A 134 6.50 8.68 -32.18
N ALA A 135 6.83 8.42 -30.91
CA ALA A 135 5.99 8.82 -29.79
C ALA A 135 5.62 10.30 -29.92
N LYS A 136 4.32 10.61 -30.03
CA LYS A 136 3.88 11.99 -30.17
C LYS A 136 4.06 12.71 -28.84
N ALA A 137 4.15 14.05 -28.87
CA ALA A 137 4.24 14.85 -27.65
C ALA A 137 3.13 14.52 -26.63
N LYS A 138 1.93 14.16 -27.11
CA LYS A 138 0.83 13.68 -26.26
C LYS A 138 1.16 12.37 -25.55
N ASP A 139 1.75 11.39 -26.23
CA ASP A 139 2.10 10.10 -25.65
C ASP A 139 3.15 10.25 -24.54
N ILE A 140 4.13 11.13 -24.75
CA ILE A 140 5.14 11.49 -23.75
C ILE A 140 4.49 12.22 -22.57
N ALA A 141 3.58 13.17 -22.82
CA ALA A 141 2.87 13.88 -21.76
C ALA A 141 1.98 12.95 -20.91
N ASP A 142 1.29 12.01 -21.55
CA ASP A 142 0.49 10.98 -20.89
C ASP A 142 1.38 10.06 -20.05
N ALA A 143 2.55 9.65 -20.57
CA ALA A 143 3.53 8.87 -19.81
C ALA A 143 4.05 9.64 -18.59
N ILE A 144 4.46 10.91 -18.75
CA ILE A 144 4.90 11.76 -17.63
C ILE A 144 3.80 11.91 -16.57
N LYS A 145 2.53 12.07 -17.00
CA LYS A 145 1.39 12.16 -16.08
C LYS A 145 1.21 10.86 -15.29
N ARG A 146 1.25 9.70 -15.96
CA ARG A 146 1.16 8.38 -15.30
C ARG A 146 2.31 8.17 -14.32
N ILE A 147 3.54 8.51 -14.71
CA ILE A 147 4.72 8.44 -13.85
C ILE A 147 4.53 9.32 -12.61
N ARG A 148 4.11 10.58 -12.76
CA ARG A 148 3.86 11.46 -11.60
C ARG A 148 2.80 10.90 -10.66
N HIS A 149 1.72 10.35 -11.19
CA HIS A 149 0.70 9.68 -10.38
C HIS A 149 1.25 8.47 -9.64
N ALA A 150 2.01 7.61 -10.32
CA ALA A 150 2.65 6.45 -9.73
C ALA A 150 3.62 6.88 -8.60
N THR A 151 4.49 7.86 -8.86
CA THR A 151 5.43 8.40 -7.87
C THR A 151 4.71 8.92 -6.62
N ALA A 152 3.62 9.67 -6.81
CA ALA A 152 2.82 10.19 -5.71
C ALA A 152 2.16 9.06 -4.88
N SER A 153 1.65 8.02 -5.54
CA SER A 153 1.09 6.84 -4.86
C SER A 153 2.16 6.07 -4.07
N THR A 154 3.33 5.82 -4.67
CA THR A 154 4.45 5.19 -3.94
C THR A 154 4.90 6.01 -2.75
N GLN A 155 4.92 7.34 -2.84
CA GLN A 155 5.30 8.19 -1.72
C GLN A 155 4.32 8.08 -0.55
N LYS A 156 3.01 7.96 -0.82
CA LYS A 156 2.02 7.68 0.23
C LYS A 156 2.23 6.33 0.90
N LEU A 157 2.50 5.29 0.10
CA LEU A 157 2.78 3.94 0.63
C LEU A 157 4.04 3.93 1.51
N VAL A 158 5.09 4.66 1.12
CA VAL A 158 6.30 4.81 1.95
C VAL A 158 5.95 5.49 3.28
N GLN A 159 5.15 6.56 3.25
CA GLN A 159 4.71 7.23 4.49
C GLN A 159 3.90 6.31 5.41
N GLU A 160 2.98 5.52 4.86
CA GLU A 160 2.21 4.54 5.64
C GLU A 160 3.11 3.44 6.21
N SER A 161 4.10 2.98 5.43
CA SER A 161 5.09 2.01 5.88
C SER A 161 5.95 2.54 7.02
N ASP A 162 6.37 3.81 6.99
CA ASP A 162 7.16 4.43 8.05
C ASP A 162 6.36 4.52 9.36
N ILE A 163 5.08 4.93 9.28
CA ILE A 163 4.17 4.98 10.44
C ILE A 163 3.97 3.58 11.02
N PHE A 164 3.80 2.57 10.15
CA PHE A 164 3.63 1.19 10.57
C PHE A 164 4.90 0.64 11.25
N ALA A 165 6.08 0.98 10.75
CA ALA A 165 7.35 0.59 11.36
C ALA A 165 7.53 1.18 12.76
N GLU A 166 7.17 2.46 12.95
CA GLU A 166 7.22 3.12 14.27
C GLU A 166 6.25 2.47 15.26
N ALA A 167 5.04 2.12 14.81
CA ALA A 167 4.05 1.41 15.63
C ALA A 167 4.54 0.01 16.05
N LEU A 168 5.17 -0.74 15.14
CA LEU A 168 5.75 -2.05 15.45
C LEU A 168 6.88 -1.96 16.47
N GLN A 169 7.76 -0.97 16.34
CA GLN A 169 8.86 -0.76 17.30
C GLN A 169 8.34 -0.38 18.70
N GLY A 170 7.27 0.41 18.75
CA GLY A 170 6.57 0.71 20.01
C GLY A 170 5.99 -0.55 20.65
N LEU A 171 5.35 -1.42 19.85
CA LEU A 171 4.78 -2.69 20.33
C LEU A 171 5.86 -3.65 20.84
N GLU A 172 6.99 -3.76 20.13
CA GLU A 172 8.13 -4.59 20.56
C GLU A 172 8.68 -4.13 21.91
N THR A 173 8.82 -2.81 22.09
CA THR A 173 9.27 -2.23 23.36
C THR A 173 8.33 -2.56 24.50
N GLU A 174 7.01 -2.46 24.27
CA GLU A 174 6.01 -2.77 25.29
C GLU A 174 5.99 -4.27 25.63
N CYS A 175 6.10 -5.15 24.64
CA CYS A 175 6.25 -6.59 24.86
C CYS A 175 7.51 -6.90 25.68
N SER A 176 8.64 -6.24 25.42
CA SER A 176 9.86 -6.40 26.21
C SER A 176 9.64 -5.99 27.66
N ARG A 177 8.97 -4.85 27.90
CA ARG A 177 8.65 -4.39 29.27
C ARG A 177 7.77 -5.37 30.02
N ILE A 178 6.71 -5.86 29.37
CA ILE A 178 5.79 -6.83 29.96
C ILE A 178 6.54 -8.12 30.29
N SER A 179 7.45 -8.57 29.41
CA SER A 179 8.28 -9.76 29.66
C SER A 179 9.18 -9.59 30.88
N ASP A 180 9.83 -8.43 31.02
CA ASP A 180 10.68 -8.12 32.16
C ASP A 180 9.88 -8.04 33.47
N ASP A 181 8.71 -7.39 33.45
CA ASP A 181 7.81 -7.30 34.60
C ASP A 181 7.30 -8.68 35.03
N THR A 182 6.94 -9.53 34.06
CA THR A 182 6.50 -10.91 34.31
C THR A 182 7.63 -11.73 34.93
N SER A 183 8.85 -11.59 34.41
CA SER A 183 10.05 -12.26 34.93
C SER A 183 10.37 -11.84 36.36
N ARG A 184 10.26 -10.54 36.66
CA ARG A 184 10.41 -10.02 38.03
C ARG A 184 9.35 -10.58 38.97
N MET A 185 8.08 -10.59 38.54
CA MET A 185 6.97 -11.12 39.32
C MET A 185 7.17 -12.62 39.63
N LEU A 186 7.56 -13.41 38.63
CA LEU A 186 7.92 -14.82 38.81
C LEU A 186 9.06 -15.02 39.82
N GLY A 187 10.09 -14.17 39.77
CA GLY A 187 11.17 -14.18 40.75
C GLY A 187 10.69 -13.93 42.19
N LEU A 188 9.80 -12.95 42.38
CA LEU A 188 9.20 -12.67 43.69
C LEU A 188 8.35 -13.84 44.19
N PHE A 189 7.54 -14.45 43.32
CA PHE A 189 6.76 -15.63 43.67
C PHE A 189 7.66 -16.81 44.07
N HIS A 190 8.75 -17.03 43.34
CA HIS A 190 9.73 -18.06 43.66
C HIS A 190 10.36 -17.83 45.04
N GLU A 191 10.76 -16.59 45.34
CA GLU A 191 11.35 -16.27 46.64
C GLU A 191 10.33 -16.37 47.79
N MET A 192 9.09 -15.92 47.59
CA MET A 192 8.01 -16.11 48.54
C MET A 192 7.75 -17.59 48.83
N TYR A 193 7.69 -18.41 47.78
CA TYR A 193 7.49 -19.85 47.90
C TYR A 193 8.62 -20.49 48.71
N HIS A 194 9.88 -20.17 48.38
CA HIS A 194 11.03 -20.69 49.10
C HIS A 194 10.98 -20.28 50.58
N ARG A 195 10.75 -18.99 50.89
CA ARG A 195 10.64 -18.50 52.27
C ARG A 195 9.53 -19.22 53.03
N LEU A 196 8.35 -19.36 52.44
CA LEU A 196 7.22 -20.05 53.05
C LEU A 196 7.54 -21.52 53.32
N ASN A 197 8.13 -22.21 52.35
CA ASN A 197 8.52 -23.61 52.49
C ASN A 197 9.55 -23.80 53.63
N THR A 198 10.61 -22.99 53.66
CA THR A 198 11.58 -23.01 54.77
C THR A 198 10.91 -22.70 56.11
N HIS A 199 9.98 -21.75 56.16
CA HIS A 199 9.28 -21.42 57.41
C HIS A 199 8.42 -22.59 57.90
N CYS A 200 7.66 -23.24 57.01
CA CYS A 200 6.90 -24.45 57.31
C CYS A 200 7.81 -25.57 57.82
N GLU A 201 8.96 -25.81 57.19
CA GLU A 201 9.93 -26.81 57.67
C GLU A 201 10.46 -26.49 59.07
N THR A 202 10.70 -25.21 59.36
CA THR A 202 11.21 -24.76 60.66
C THR A 202 10.18 -24.94 61.76
N LEU A 203 8.92 -24.55 61.49
CA LEU A 203 7.80 -24.78 62.41
C LEU A 203 7.61 -26.26 62.71
N ASN A 204 7.66 -27.11 61.68
CA ASN A 204 7.51 -28.55 61.84
C ASN A 204 8.64 -29.17 62.69
N LYS A 205 9.86 -28.64 62.61
CA LYS A 205 10.97 -29.02 63.51
C LYS A 205 10.73 -28.56 64.95
N GLN A 206 10.26 -27.33 65.16
CA GLN A 206 9.97 -26.79 66.49
C GLN A 206 8.84 -27.55 67.19
N ASP A 207 7.77 -27.91 66.47
CA ASP A 207 6.66 -28.67 67.04
C ASP A 207 7.11 -30.08 67.45
N LYS A 208 7.92 -30.76 66.62
CA LYS A 208 8.54 -32.05 67.00
C LYS A 208 9.43 -31.94 68.24
N GLN A 209 10.20 -30.86 68.36
CA GLN A 209 11.05 -30.60 69.53
C GLN A 209 10.21 -30.41 70.80
N ARG A 210 9.15 -29.59 70.73
CA ARG A 210 8.22 -29.35 71.84
C ARG A 210 7.49 -30.62 72.27
N GLU A 211 7.07 -31.46 71.33
CA GLU A 211 6.48 -32.77 71.64
C GLU A 211 7.48 -33.70 72.34
N TYR A 212 8.73 -33.73 71.90
CA TYR A 212 9.78 -34.52 72.54
C TYR A 212 10.06 -34.04 73.97
N GLU A 213 10.20 -32.73 74.17
CA GLU A 213 10.39 -32.10 75.49
C GLU A 213 9.20 -32.38 76.42
N ARG A 214 7.96 -32.29 75.92
CA ARG A 214 6.76 -32.68 76.69
C ARG A 214 6.80 -34.15 77.12
N LYS A 215 7.14 -35.06 76.19
CA LYS A 215 7.25 -36.49 76.51
C LYS A 215 8.34 -36.77 77.54
N LEU A 216 9.47 -36.08 77.45
CA LEU A 216 10.56 -36.21 78.42
C LEU A 216 10.15 -35.65 79.80
N ALA A 217 9.46 -34.50 79.84
CA ALA A 217 8.97 -33.92 81.09
C ALA A 217 7.93 -34.81 81.78
N ILE A 218 7.00 -35.41 81.02
CA ILE A 218 6.02 -36.36 81.56
C ILE A 218 6.74 -37.59 82.14
N LYS A 219 7.70 -38.15 81.40
CA LYS A 219 8.48 -39.30 81.87
C LYS A 219 9.26 -38.99 83.16
N ASN A 220 9.90 -37.83 83.22
CA ASN A 220 10.64 -37.40 84.42
C ASN A 220 9.70 -37.14 85.62
N ALA A 221 8.48 -36.66 85.38
CA ALA A 221 7.47 -36.50 86.44
C ALA A 221 6.94 -37.85 86.94
N GLU A 222 6.68 -38.82 86.04
CA GLU A 222 6.31 -40.19 86.41
C GLU A 222 7.43 -40.90 87.19
N GLU A 223 8.70 -40.70 86.83
CA GLU A 223 9.85 -41.23 87.57
C GLU A 223 9.99 -40.56 88.96
N ALA A 224 9.68 -39.27 89.10
CA ALA A 224 9.68 -38.58 90.40
C ALA A 224 8.52 -39.00 91.31
N GLU A 225 7.33 -39.27 90.77
CA GLU A 225 6.19 -39.80 91.55
C GLU A 225 6.41 -41.26 92.02
N LEU A 226 7.29 -42.02 91.35
CA LEU A 226 7.68 -43.38 91.78
C LEU A 226 8.73 -43.39 92.91
N GLU A 227 9.42 -42.28 93.17
CA GLU A 227 10.41 -42.15 94.26
C GLU A 227 9.82 -41.59 95.57
N GLU A 228 8.57 -41.09 95.59
CA GLU A 228 7.90 -40.58 96.80
C GLU A 228 6.69 -41.42 97.24
N ASP A 229 6.94 -42.53 97.95
CA ASP A 229 6.28 -42.85 99.24
C ASP A 229 7.14 -43.87 100.02
N PRO A 230 7.58 -43.55 101.26
CA PRO A 230 6.70 -43.75 102.41
C PRO A 230 6.72 -42.62 103.47
N THR A 231 5.53 -42.29 103.97
CA THR A 231 5.20 -41.95 105.38
C THR A 231 5.76 -40.66 106.00
N SER A 232 4.90 -39.68 106.28
CA SER A 232 4.28 -39.46 107.62
C SER A 232 3.73 -38.03 107.78
N ASP A 233 2.42 -37.97 108.01
CA ASP A 233 1.70 -37.18 109.01
C ASP A 233 2.33 -35.88 109.57
N ALA A 234 1.59 -34.76 109.39
CA ALA A 234 1.00 -33.96 110.47
C ALA A 234 1.03 -32.44 110.20
N GLY A 235 -0.16 -31.85 110.21
CA GLY A 235 -0.40 -30.65 111.03
C GLY A 235 -0.49 -29.28 110.35
N PHE A 236 -1.72 -28.77 110.34
CA PHE A 236 -2.10 -27.42 110.78
C PHE A 236 -2.48 -26.36 109.70
N SER A 237 -3.79 -26.08 109.68
CA SER A 237 -4.53 -25.00 109.01
C SER A 237 -4.33 -23.61 109.69
N PRO A 238 -5.10 -22.54 109.41
CA PRO A 238 -5.63 -21.98 108.16
C PRO A 238 -5.36 -20.45 108.01
N SER A 239 -5.69 -19.83 106.86
CA SER A 239 -6.63 -18.70 106.74
C SER A 239 -6.32 -17.65 105.64
N LYS A 240 -7.44 -17.12 105.09
CA LYS A 240 -7.63 -15.89 104.28
C LYS A 240 -7.11 -15.97 102.84
N GLY A 241 -7.89 -15.80 101.77
CA GLY A 241 -9.18 -15.14 101.59
C GLY A 241 -8.99 -13.92 100.68
N PHE A 242 -9.40 -14.00 99.41
CA PHE A 242 -9.93 -12.85 98.66
C PHE A 242 -10.69 -13.29 97.40
N SER A 243 -11.90 -12.74 97.26
CA SER A 243 -12.85 -12.86 96.14
C SER A 243 -12.35 -12.11 94.89
N SER A 244 -12.75 -12.50 93.67
CA SER A 244 -13.81 -11.85 92.88
C SER A 244 -13.61 -12.32 91.43
N SER A 245 -14.50 -13.11 90.82
CA SER A 245 -15.74 -12.71 90.11
C SER A 245 -15.54 -11.89 88.82
N PHE A 246 -16.37 -12.24 87.82
CA PHE A 246 -16.78 -11.47 86.62
C PHE A 246 -15.87 -11.55 85.37
N ASP A 247 -16.32 -11.68 84.12
CA ASP A 247 -17.60 -12.06 83.49
C ASP A 247 -17.35 -12.24 81.97
N MET A 248 -18.31 -12.83 81.28
CA MET A 248 -18.41 -12.91 79.81
C MET A 248 -18.33 -11.54 79.13
N THR A 249 -17.84 -11.48 77.87
CA THR A 249 -18.57 -10.99 76.67
C THR A 249 -17.63 -10.69 75.48
N SER A 250 -17.99 -11.20 74.30
CA SER A 250 -17.69 -10.60 72.98
C SER A 250 -18.53 -9.31 72.81
N PRO A 251 -18.20 -8.30 71.96
CA PRO A 251 -18.28 -8.46 70.49
C PRO A 251 -17.41 -7.50 69.61
N SER A 252 -17.42 -7.80 68.30
CA SER A 252 -17.22 -6.98 67.07
C SER A 252 -16.83 -5.48 67.12
N LYS A 253 -15.92 -5.05 66.21
CA LYS A 253 -16.13 -4.17 65.02
C LYS A 253 -14.91 -3.30 64.61
N THR A 254 -14.80 -3.09 63.29
CA THR A 254 -14.33 -1.89 62.54
C THR A 254 -12.83 -1.51 62.47
N GLY A 255 -12.37 -1.16 61.24
CA GLY A 255 -11.03 -0.62 60.88
C GLY A 255 -10.80 0.84 61.33
N PRO A 256 -10.06 1.74 60.63
CA PRO A 256 -9.30 1.60 59.36
C PRO A 256 -7.84 2.13 59.43
N THR A 257 -7.04 1.90 58.39
CA THR A 257 -6.13 2.87 57.72
C THR A 257 -5.56 2.25 56.46
#